data_AF-A0A5D6XX76-F1
#
_entry.id   AF-A0A5D6XX76-F1
#
_cell.length_a   1.000
_cell.length_b   1.000
_cell.length_c   1.000
_cell.angle_alpha   90.00
_cell.angle_beta   90.00
_cell.angle_gamma   90.00
#
_symmetry.space_group_name_H-M   'P 1'
#
loop_
_entity.id
_entity.type
_entity.pdbx_description
1 polymer ?
#
loop_
_entity_poly.entity_id
_entity_poly.type
_entity_poly.pdbx_seq_one_letter_code
_entity_poly.pdbx_strand_id
1 'polypeptide(L)'
;MASNGSGAEQPVDKETAKEHFRSSRLSWSNQAEHKLRQELNDIAIAKCRDVTASFAACAQEQGLLVVFKCRALNKAMNDCLHQFTSDEQFQAYRDKRSKDVLETL
;
A
#
# COMPACT_ATOMS: atom_id res chain seq x y z
N MET A 1 24.46 45.27 -10.66
CA MET A 1 24.66 44.13 -9.73
C MET A 1 23.57 43.11 -9.98
N ALA A 2 23.88 42.00 -10.65
CA ALA A 2 22.98 40.85 -10.78
C ALA A 2 23.82 39.56 -10.78
N SER A 3 23.93 38.95 -9.60
CA SER A 3 24.17 37.52 -9.35
C SER A 3 22.78 36.86 -9.25
N ASN A 4 22.49 35.58 -9.46
CA ASN A 4 23.22 34.31 -9.58
C ASN A 4 22.18 33.27 -10.07
N GLY A 5 22.62 32.11 -10.58
CA GLY A 5 21.76 30.92 -10.62
C GLY A 5 21.92 30.00 -11.81
N SER A 6 23.10 29.37 -11.94
CA SER A 6 23.32 28.21 -12.81
C SER A 6 22.49 27.01 -12.34
N GLY A 7 21.81 26.35 -13.27
CA GLY A 7 21.32 24.98 -13.15
C GLY A 7 21.43 24.33 -14.52
N ALA A 8 22.60 23.75 -14.81
CA ALA A 8 22.86 23.05 -16.06
C ALA A 8 22.05 21.74 -16.08
N GLU A 9 21.07 21.65 -16.97
CA GLU A 9 20.44 20.39 -17.34
C GLU A 9 21.49 19.58 -18.14
N GLN A 10 22.16 18.65 -17.48
CA GLN A 10 23.17 17.81 -18.12
C GLN A 10 22.51 16.80 -19.07
N PRO A 11 23.11 16.53 -20.24
CA PRO A 11 22.61 15.52 -21.16
C PRO A 11 22.80 14.14 -20.53
N VAL A 12 21.68 13.48 -20.21
CA VAL A 12 21.67 12.08 -19.78
C VAL A 12 22.23 11.21 -20.91
N ASP A 13 23.31 10.48 -20.62
CA ASP A 13 23.90 9.56 -21.58
C ASP A 13 22.91 8.44 -21.95
N LYS A 14 23.07 7.89 -23.16
CA LYS A 14 22.17 6.90 -23.73
C LYS A 14 22.06 5.62 -22.89
N GLU A 15 23.04 5.34 -22.06
CA GLU A 15 23.07 4.17 -21.19
C GLU A 15 22.21 4.40 -19.96
N THR A 16 22.38 5.55 -19.29
CA THR A 16 21.53 5.99 -18.17
C THR A 16 20.05 6.14 -18.59
N ALA A 17 19.77 6.65 -19.80
CA ALA A 17 18.41 6.74 -20.32
C ALA A 17 17.76 5.36 -20.54
N LYS A 18 18.54 4.36 -20.99
CA LYS A 18 18.07 2.98 -21.15
C LYS A 18 17.87 2.29 -19.82
N GLU A 19 18.75 2.52 -18.85
CA GLU A 19 18.64 2.01 -17.48
C GLU A 19 17.37 2.52 -16.81
N HIS A 20 17.11 3.83 -16.91
CA HIS A 20 15.88 4.45 -16.40
C HIS A 20 14.64 3.88 -17.08
N PHE A 21 14.65 3.67 -18.40
CA PHE A 21 13.52 3.08 -19.12
C PHE A 21 13.30 1.60 -18.77
N ARG A 22 14.36 0.83 -18.53
CA ARG A 22 14.29 -0.55 -18.02
C ARG A 22 13.75 -0.59 -16.59
N SER A 23 14.22 0.30 -15.73
CA SER A 23 13.74 0.48 -14.35
C SER A 23 12.26 0.91 -14.32
N SER A 24 11.85 1.84 -15.19
CA SER A 24 10.44 2.22 -15.33
C SER A 24 9.55 1.09 -15.85
N ARG A 25 10.08 0.11 -16.58
CA ARG A 25 9.32 -1.12 -16.94
C ARG A 25 9.28 -2.14 -15.79
N LEU A 26 10.24 -2.08 -14.89
CA LEU A 26 10.25 -2.83 -13.62
C LEU A 26 9.38 -2.13 -12.55
N SER A 27 8.88 -0.92 -12.83
CA SER A 27 7.81 -0.30 -12.07
C SER A 27 6.62 -1.25 -12.06
N TRP A 28 6.20 -1.67 -10.87
CA TRP A 28 4.98 -2.43 -10.69
C TRP A 28 3.83 -1.66 -11.35
N SER A 29 3.05 -2.33 -12.19
CA SER A 29 1.87 -1.69 -12.78
C SER A 29 0.89 -1.34 -11.66
N ASN A 30 0.06 -0.30 -11.87
CA ASN A 30 -0.98 0.05 -10.91
C ASN A 30 -1.85 -1.17 -10.54
N GLN A 31 -2.12 -2.05 -11.50
CA GLN A 31 -2.86 -3.30 -11.26
C GLN A 31 -2.12 -4.24 -10.31
N ALA A 32 -0.81 -4.38 -10.48
CA ALA A 32 0.02 -5.20 -9.62
C ALA A 32 0.11 -4.59 -8.20
N GLU A 33 0.22 -3.26 -8.09
CA GLU A 33 0.17 -2.58 -6.79
C GLU A 33 -1.19 -2.78 -6.09
N HIS A 34 -2.30 -2.60 -6.82
CA HIS A 34 -3.64 -2.84 -6.29
C HIS A 34 -3.81 -4.28 -5.79
N LYS A 35 -3.30 -5.26 -6.54
CA LYS A 35 -3.34 -6.66 -6.13
C LYS A 35 -2.55 -6.90 -4.85
N LEU A 36 -1.35 -6.33 -4.72
CA LEU A 36 -0.58 -6.44 -3.48
C LEU A 36 -1.27 -5.79 -2.29
N ARG A 37 -1.91 -4.63 -2.51
CA ARG A 37 -2.70 -3.96 -1.46
C ARG A 37 -3.88 -4.84 -1.04
N GLN A 38 -4.54 -5.51 -1.99
CA GLN A 38 -5.62 -6.43 -1.69
C GLN A 38 -5.13 -7.64 -0.87
N GLU A 39 -4.03 -8.28 -1.29
CA GLU A 39 -3.43 -9.40 -0.55
C GLU A 39 -3.04 -8.98 0.88
N LEU A 40 -2.43 -7.80 1.05
CA LEU A 40 -2.07 -7.28 2.37
C LEU A 40 -3.31 -7.00 3.24
N ASN A 41 -4.39 -6.47 2.65
CA ASN A 41 -5.66 -6.26 3.35
C ASN A 41 -6.29 -7.58 3.79
N ASP A 42 -6.26 -8.63 2.95
CA ASP A 42 -6.79 -9.94 3.33
C ASP A 42 -6.02 -10.54 4.52
N ILE A 43 -4.69 -10.39 4.53
CA ILE A 43 -3.84 -10.78 5.65
C ILE A 43 -4.20 -9.96 6.91
N ALA A 44 -4.39 -8.66 6.77
CA ALA A 44 -4.77 -7.79 7.89
C ALA A 44 -6.13 -8.15 8.47
N ILE A 45 -7.12 -8.42 7.63
CA ILE A 45 -8.46 -8.88 8.03
C ILE A 45 -8.37 -10.20 8.80
N ALA A 46 -7.55 -11.15 8.34
CA ALA A 46 -7.34 -12.42 9.03
C ALA A 46 -6.71 -12.22 10.41
N LYS A 47 -5.76 -11.30 10.56
CA LYS A 47 -5.14 -10.96 11.86
C LYS A 47 -6.08 -10.21 12.79
N CYS A 48 -6.96 -9.37 12.25
CA CYS A 48 -7.96 -8.59 12.98
C CYS A 48 -9.32 -9.30 13.04
N ARG A 49 -9.36 -10.64 12.98
CA ARG A 49 -10.59 -11.42 12.82
C ARG A 49 -11.61 -11.12 13.91
N ASP A 50 -11.20 -11.05 15.17
CA ASP A 50 -12.13 -10.90 16.30
C ASP A 50 -12.85 -9.55 16.28
N VAL A 51 -12.11 -8.47 16.05
CA VAL A 51 -12.67 -7.12 15.98
C VAL A 51 -13.45 -6.90 14.68
N THR A 52 -12.99 -7.47 13.57
CA THR A 52 -13.72 -7.44 12.29
C THR A 52 -15.04 -8.20 12.39
N ALA A 53 -15.06 -9.37 13.03
CA ALA A 53 -16.28 -10.15 13.26
C ALA A 53 -17.26 -9.39 14.18
N SER A 54 -16.76 -8.75 15.23
CA SER A 54 -17.58 -7.93 16.13
C SER A 54 -18.21 -6.75 15.41
N PHE A 55 -17.43 -6.04 14.57
CA PHE A 55 -17.96 -4.96 13.73
C PHE A 55 -18.99 -5.49 12.72
N ALA A 56 -18.72 -6.62 12.06
CA ALA A 56 -19.64 -7.22 11.10
C ALA A 56 -20.98 -7.62 11.73
N ALA A 57 -20.95 -8.21 12.93
CA ALA A 57 -22.16 -8.54 13.68
C ALA A 57 -22.98 -7.27 14.01
N CYS A 58 -22.33 -6.21 14.50
CA CYS A 58 -23.00 -4.93 14.76
C CYS A 58 -23.57 -4.32 13.46
N ALA A 59 -22.83 -4.36 12.36
CA ALA A 59 -23.27 -3.83 11.08
C ALA A 59 -24.51 -4.57 10.54
N GLN A 60 -24.53 -5.89 10.68
CA GLN A 60 -25.68 -6.72 10.30
C GLN A 60 -26.93 -6.41 11.14
N GLU A 61 -26.77 -6.19 12.44
CA GLU A 61 -27.88 -5.88 13.35
C GLU A 61 -28.43 -4.47 13.15
N GLN A 62 -27.56 -3.48 13.02
CA GLN A 62 -27.93 -2.05 13.01
C GLN A 62 -28.28 -1.53 11.61
N GLY A 63 -27.89 -2.26 10.55
CA GLY A 63 -28.17 -1.90 9.16
C GLY A 63 -27.72 -0.47 8.82
N LEU A 64 -28.66 0.37 8.41
CA LEU A 64 -28.38 1.78 8.05
C LEU A 64 -27.85 2.61 9.22
N LEU A 65 -28.08 2.20 10.48
CA LEU A 65 -27.60 2.91 11.66
C LEU A 65 -26.15 2.56 12.05
N VAL A 66 -25.47 1.68 11.29
CA VAL A 66 -24.09 1.21 11.56
C VAL A 66 -23.10 2.34 11.82
N VAL A 67 -23.18 3.44 11.07
CA VAL A 67 -22.24 4.57 11.17
C VAL A 67 -22.32 5.25 12.54
N PHE A 68 -23.49 5.25 13.15
CA PHE A 68 -23.72 5.84 14.47
C PHE A 68 -23.54 4.82 15.58
N LYS A 69 -24.13 3.63 15.42
CA LYS A 69 -24.24 2.61 16.48
C LYS A 69 -22.98 1.75 16.62
N CYS A 70 -22.26 1.53 15.53
CA CYS A 70 -21.06 0.68 15.51
C CYS A 70 -19.76 1.50 15.45
N ARG A 71 -19.80 2.81 15.73
CA ARG A 71 -18.65 3.72 15.59
C ARG A 71 -17.43 3.28 16.41
N ALA A 72 -17.65 2.79 17.63
CA ALA A 72 -16.56 2.30 18.49
C ALA A 72 -15.89 1.04 17.91
N LEU A 73 -16.70 0.09 17.44
CA LEU A 73 -16.21 -1.13 16.78
C LEU A 73 -15.51 -0.82 15.45
N ASN A 74 -16.04 0.13 14.68
CA ASN A 74 -15.40 0.61 13.46
C ASN A 74 -14.03 1.22 13.74
N LYS A 75 -13.92 2.06 14.78
CA LYS A 75 -12.65 2.61 15.22
C LYS A 75 -11.67 1.51 15.63
N ALA A 76 -12.09 0.58 16.49
CA ALA A 76 -11.23 -0.51 16.92
C ALA A 76 -10.76 -1.39 15.76
N MET A 77 -11.65 -1.68 14.80
CA MET A 77 -11.31 -2.42 13.59
C MET A 77 -10.30 -1.65 12.75
N ASN A 78 -10.51 -0.36 12.48
CA ASN A 78 -9.59 0.47 11.72
C ASN A 78 -8.22 0.59 12.42
N ASP A 79 -8.21 0.80 13.73
CA ASP A 79 -6.98 0.88 14.54
C ASP A 79 -6.18 -0.45 14.46
N CYS A 80 -6.86 -1.60 14.37
CA CYS A 80 -6.21 -2.89 14.15
C CYS A 80 -5.67 -3.02 12.73
N LEU A 81 -6.50 -2.75 11.71
CA LEU A 81 -6.11 -2.90 10.31
C LEU A 81 -4.92 -2.00 9.96
N HIS A 82 -4.91 -0.77 10.46
CA HIS A 82 -3.85 0.21 10.20
C HIS A 82 -2.47 -0.25 10.67
N GLN A 83 -2.37 -1.13 11.66
CA GLN A 83 -1.09 -1.70 12.10
C GLN A 83 -0.45 -2.60 11.04
N PHE A 84 -1.24 -3.11 10.09
CA PHE A 84 -0.79 -4.04 9.06
C PHE A 84 -0.85 -3.45 7.65
N THR A 85 -1.61 -2.37 7.43
CA THR A 85 -1.84 -1.76 6.12
C THR A 85 -1.25 -0.36 5.96
N SER A 86 -0.47 0.13 6.93
CA SER A 86 0.31 1.37 6.81
C SER A 86 1.29 1.33 5.62
N ASP A 87 1.69 2.49 5.12
CA ASP A 87 2.58 2.60 3.96
C ASP A 87 3.93 1.90 4.18
N GLU A 88 4.46 1.91 5.41
CA GLU A 88 5.70 1.21 5.76
C GLU A 88 5.55 -0.31 5.63
N GLN A 89 4.41 -0.85 6.09
CA GLN A 89 4.08 -2.28 5.97
C GLN A 89 3.84 -2.67 4.51
N PHE A 90 3.22 -1.78 3.74
CA PHE A 90 3.01 -2.00 2.32
C PHE A 90 4.33 -2.05 1.55
N GLN A 91 5.25 -1.12 1.82
CA GLN A 91 6.59 -1.14 1.21
C GLN A 91 7.36 -2.42 1.58
N ALA A 92 7.36 -2.79 2.86
CA ALA A 92 8.01 -4.02 3.32
C ALA A 92 7.42 -5.28 2.65
N TYR A 93 6.08 -5.34 2.52
CA TYR A 93 5.41 -6.45 1.82
C TYR A 93 5.76 -6.48 0.34
N ARG A 94 5.78 -5.32 -0.34
CA ARG A 94 6.17 -5.20 -1.74
C ARG A 94 7.60 -5.66 -1.98
N ASP A 95 8.53 -5.23 -1.16
CA ASP A 95 9.95 -5.58 -1.30
C ASP A 95 10.18 -7.08 -1.05
N LYS A 96 9.51 -7.65 -0.05
CA LYS A 96 9.52 -9.10 0.18
C LYS A 96 9.00 -9.84 -1.05
N ARG A 97 7.83 -9.46 -1.55
CA ARG A 97 7.22 -10.11 -2.71
C ARG A 97 8.09 -10.00 -3.96
N SER A 98 8.76 -8.87 -4.15
CA SER A 98 9.70 -8.67 -5.25
C SER A 98 10.90 -9.61 -5.15
N LYS A 99 11.44 -9.84 -3.94
CA LYS A 99 12.52 -10.81 -3.71
C LYS A 99 12.06 -12.24 -3.99
N ASP A 100 10.89 -12.63 -3.48
CA ASP A 100 10.33 -13.97 -3.70
C ASP A 100 10.16 -14.27 -5.22
N VAL A 101 9.71 -13.27 -6.00
CA VAL A 101 9.60 -13.40 -7.46
C VAL A 101 10.97 -13.56 -8.12
N LEU A 102 11.99 -12.80 -7.69
CA LEU A 102 13.35 -12.90 -8.22
C LEU A 102 14.03 -14.24 -7.90
N GLU A 103 13.79 -14.80 -6.71
CA GLU A 103 14.33 -16.10 -6.29
C GLU A 103 13.65 -17.29 -7.00
N THR A 104 12.46 -17.08 -7.55
CA THR A 104 11.69 -18.11 -8.27
C THR A 104 12.04 -18.16 -9.77
N LEU A 105 12.86 -17.23 -10.27
CA LEU A 105 13.35 -17.16 -11.65
C LEU A 105 14.71 -17.83 -11.81
#